data_AF-A0AAE3IA38-F1
#
_entry.id   AF-A0AAE3IA38-F1
#
_cell.length_a   1.000
_cell.length_b   1.000
_cell.length_c   1.000
_cell.angle_alpha   90.00
_cell.angle_beta   90.00
_cell.angle_gamma   90.00
#
_symmetry.space_group_name_H-M   'P 1'
#
loop_
_entity.id
_entity.type
_entity.pdbx_description
1 polymer ?
#
loop_
_entity_poly.entity_id
_entity_poly.type
_entity_poly.pdbx_seq_one_letter_code
_entity_poly.pdbx_strand_id
1 'polypeptide(L)' 'MTGWHAATVDETLDALASSEDGLSTDRTARRLDQHGPNTIGEGDAISPVRIFLHQFTSPLISVLLVAEAHKRWRTSSSRV' A
#
# COMPACT_ATOMS: atom_id res chain seq x y z
N MET A 1 -7.60 7.08 -23.07
CA MET A 1 -8.92 7.52 -23.58
C MET A 1 -9.44 8.62 -22.68
N THR A 2 -9.39 9.87 -23.14
CA THR A 2 -10.05 11.00 -22.46
C THR A 2 -11.50 11.06 -22.94
N GLY A 3 -12.48 11.04 -22.03
CA GLY A 3 -13.91 11.08 -22.38
C GLY A 3 -14.64 9.74 -22.49
N TRP A 4 -14.06 8.63 -21.99
CA TRP A 4 -14.67 7.30 -22.02
C TRP A 4 -16.08 7.23 -21.39
N HIS A 5 -16.37 8.10 -20.42
CA HIS A 5 -17.65 8.15 -19.71
C HIS A 5 -18.79 8.79 -20.52
N ALA A 6 -18.46 9.47 -21.62
CA ALA A 6 -19.43 10.10 -22.51
C ALA A 6 -19.62 9.33 -23.82
N ALA A 7 -18.88 8.23 -24.02
CA ALA A 7 -19.02 7.37 -25.19
C ALA A 7 -20.36 6.63 -25.15
N THR A 8 -20.95 6.43 -26.33
CA THR A 8 -22.14 5.61 -26.50
C THR A 8 -21.82 4.12 -26.28
N VAL A 9 -22.85 3.29 -26.15
CA VAL A 9 -22.70 1.84 -25.93
C VAL A 9 -21.96 1.20 -27.11
N ASP A 10 -22.37 1.50 -28.34
CA ASP A 10 -21.72 0.96 -29.56
C ASP A 10 -20.24 1.38 -29.64
N GLU A 11 -19.94 2.66 -29.42
CA GLU A 11 -18.55 3.13 -29.40
C GLU A 11 -17.71 2.44 -28.32
N THR A 12 -18.32 2.12 -27.18
CA THR A 12 -17.65 1.42 -26.07
C THR A 12 -17.40 -0.05 -26.41
N LEU A 13 -18.38 -0.72 -27.03
CA LEU A 13 -18.26 -2.11 -27.46
C LEU A 13 -17.21 -2.27 -28.55
N ASP A 14 -17.18 -1.37 -29.54
CA ASP A 14 -16.17 -1.35 -30.59
C ASP A 14 -14.78 -1.05 -30.02
N ALA A 15 -14.65 -0.02 -29.17
CA ALA A 15 -13.36 0.34 -28.56
C ALA A 15 -12.80 -0.78 -27.69
N LEU A 16 -13.66 -1.52 -26.99
CA LEU A 16 -13.29 -2.66 -26.18
C LEU A 16 -13.28 -3.97 -26.95
N ALA A 17 -13.56 -3.99 -28.25
CA ALA A 17 -13.73 -5.21 -29.05
C ALA A 17 -14.55 -6.29 -28.31
N SER A 18 -15.71 -5.88 -27.79
CA SER A 18 -16.66 -6.69 -27.03
C SER A 18 -18.01 -6.72 -27.74
N SER A 19 -18.87 -7.65 -27.35
CA SER A 19 -20.27 -7.71 -27.82
C SER A 19 -21.24 -7.50 -26.65
N GLU A 20 -22.51 -7.30 -26.96
CA GLU A 20 -23.59 -7.27 -25.96
C GLU A 20 -23.71 -8.60 -25.20
N ASP A 21 -23.43 -9.72 -25.87
CA ASP A 21 -23.39 -11.07 -25.26
C ASP A 21 -22.11 -11.32 -24.44
N GLY A 22 -21.20 -10.34 -24.38
CA GLY A 22 -19.93 -10.41 -23.65
C GLY A 22 -18.74 -10.86 -24.50
N LEU A 23 -17.76 -11.47 -23.84
CA LEU A 23 -16.50 -11.95 -24.45
C LEU A 23 -16.51 -13.47 -24.58
N SER A 24 -15.99 -13.96 -25.72
CA SER A 24 -15.73 -15.39 -25.88
C SER A 24 -14.62 -15.86 -24.93
N THR A 25 -14.63 -17.15 -24.59
CA THR A 25 -13.65 -17.77 -23.69
C THR A 25 -12.20 -17.55 -24.18
N ASP A 26 -11.96 -17.64 -25.50
CA ASP A 26 -10.66 -17.36 -26.11
C ASP A 26 -10.20 -15.91 -25.88
N ARG A 27 -11.11 -14.94 -26.08
CA ARG A 27 -10.82 -13.52 -25.88
C ARG A 27 -10.56 -13.20 -24.40
N THR A 28 -11.31 -13.83 -23.51
CA THR A 28 -11.11 -13.70 -22.06
C THR A 28 -9.75 -14.26 -21.65
N ALA A 29 -9.38 -15.46 -22.12
CA ALA A 29 -8.07 -16.06 -21.84
C ALA A 29 -6.92 -15.19 -22.38
N ARG A 30 -7.06 -14.69 -23.61
CA ARG A 30 -6.05 -13.80 -24.21
C ARG A 30 -5.90 -12.49 -23.45
N ARG A 31 -7.00 -11.91 -22.93
CA ARG A 31 -6.93 -10.71 -22.09
C ARG A 31 -6.31 -10.99 -20.73
N LEU A 32 -6.59 -12.15 -20.14
CA LEU A 32 -5.99 -12.54 -18.87
C LEU A 32 -4.47 -12.71 -19.00
N ASP A 33 -4.00 -13.27 -20.11
CA ASP A 33 -2.57 -13.39 -20.40
C ASP A 33 -1.90 -12.02 -20.63
N GLN A 34 -2.58 -11.12 -21.34
CA GLN A 34 -2.05 -9.78 -21.66
C GLN A 34 -2.05 -8.80 -20.48
N HIS A 35 -3.10 -8.80 -19.67
CA HIS A 35 -3.29 -7.83 -18.59
C HIS A 35 -2.99 -8.39 -17.20
N GLY A 36 -2.86 -9.71 -17.08
CA GLY A 36 -2.79 -10.38 -15.80
C GLY A 36 -4.15 -10.39 -15.07
N PRO A 37 -4.18 -10.98 -13.87
CA PRO A 37 -5.36 -10.95 -13.03
C PRO A 37 -5.69 -9.51 -12.62
N ASN A 38 -6.97 -9.15 -12.64
CA ASN A 38 -7.45 -7.86 -12.13
C ASN A 38 -7.43 -7.86 -10.59
N THR A 39 -6.22 -7.89 -10.02
CA THR A 39 -5.97 -7.92 -8.58
C THR A 39 -4.91 -6.88 -8.26
N ILE A 40 -5.20 -6.03 -7.28
CA ILE A 40 -4.20 -5.10 -6.77
C ILE A 40 -3.23 -5.90 -5.91
N GLY A 41 -1.96 -5.87 -6.27
CA GLY A 41 -0.91 -6.53 -5.49
C GLY A 41 -0.92 -5.99 -4.06
N GLU A 42 -0.92 -6.88 -3.08
CA GLU A 42 -0.59 -6.52 -1.71
C GLU A 42 0.86 -6.04 -1.69
N GLY A 43 1.04 -4.72 -1.56
CA GLY A 43 2.36 -4.15 -1.37
C GLY A 43 3.05 -4.75 -0.15
N ASP A 44 4.38 -4.66 -0.09
CA ASP A 44 5.17 -5.23 1.00
C ASP A 44 4.54 -4.92 2.37
N ALA A 45 4.07 -5.98 3.03
CA ALA A 45 3.47 -5.85 4.34
C ALA A 45 4.52 -5.30 5.31
N ILE A 46 4.31 -4.07 5.78
CA ILE A 46 5.19 -3.48 6.78
C ILE A 46 4.94 -4.22 8.10
N SER A 47 5.95 -4.96 8.57
CA SER A 47 5.87 -5.68 9.85
C SER A 47 5.54 -4.71 11.01
N PRO A 48 4.54 -5.01 11.87
CA PRO A 48 4.22 -4.20 13.04
C PRO A 48 5.43 -3.96 13.96
N VAL A 49 6.30 -4.96 14.09
CA VAL A 49 7.54 -4.85 14.88
C VAL A 49 8.51 -3.84 14.26
N ARG A 50 8.58 -3.80 12.92
CA ARG A 50 9.41 -2.82 12.19
C ARG A 50 8.90 -1.39 12.41
N ILE A 51 7.58 -1.19 12.42
CA ILE A 51 6.97 0.13 12.70
C ILE A 51 7.30 0.57 14.14
N PHE A 52 7.17 -0.33 15.11
CA PHE A 52 7.49 -0.05 16.51
C PHE A 52 8.96 0.35 16.70
N LEU A 53 9.89 -0.43 16.15
CA LEU A 53 11.33 -0.14 16.25
C LEU A 53 11.72 1.16 15.53
N HIS A 54 11.04 1.51 14.44
CA HIS A 54 11.30 2.75 13.71
C HIS A 54 11.06 4.01 14.57
N GLN A 55 10.10 3.98 15.50
CA GLN A 55 9.81 5.13 16.36
C GLN A 55 11.01 5.52 17.24
N PHE A 56 11.80 4.56 17.70
CA PHE A 56 12.98 4.80 18.53
C PHE A 56 14.12 5.52 17.81
N THR A 57 14.07 5.62 16.47
CA THR A 57 15.03 6.39 15.66
C THR A 57 14.72 7.90 15.70
N SER A 58 13.58 8.31 16.25
CA SER A 58 13.21 9.72 16.36
C SER A 58 14.15 10.46 17.34
N PRO A 59 14.66 11.65 16.99
CA PRO A 59 15.43 12.50 17.89
C PRO A 59 14.70 12.80 19.21
N LEU A 60 13.37 12.95 19.15
CA LEU A 60 12.54 13.19 20.33
C LEU A 60 12.60 12.00 21.31
N ILE A 61 12.44 10.77 20.81
CA ILE A 61 12.50 9.57 21.67
C ILE A 61 13.91 9.42 22.26
N SER A 62 14.95 9.72 21.49
CA SER A 62 16.33 9.68 21.99
C SER A 62 16.53 10.62 23.18
N VAL A 63 16.06 11.86 23.09
CA VAL A 63 16.14 12.83 24.21
C VAL A 63 15.33 12.35 25.42
N LEU A 64 14.14 11.79 25.22
CA LEU A 64 13.31 11.27 26.31
C LEU A 64 13.99 10.11 27.06
N LEU A 65 14.63 9.19 26.33
CA LEU A 65 15.38 8.08 26.92
C LEU A 65 16.60 8.57 27.71
N VAL A 66 17.36 9.52 27.17
CA VAL A 66 18.52 10.12 27.88
C VAL A 66 18.06 10.85 29.14
N ALA A 67 16.95 11.61 29.07
CA ALA A 67 16.41 12.33 30.22
C ALA A 67 15.99 11.39 31.36
N GLU A 68 15.27 10.30 31.06
CA GLU A 68 14.87 9.32 32.06
C GLU A 68 16.07 8.55 32.63
N ALA A 69 17.03 8.15 31.77
CA ALA A 69 18.27 7.53 32.22
C ALA A 69 19.07 8.44 33.15
N HIS A 70 19.20 9.72 32.78
CA HIS A 70 19.89 10.74 33.59
C HIS A 70 19.18 10.96 34.93
N LYS A 71 17.85 11.09 34.92
CA LYS A 71 17.03 11.23 36.14
C LYS A 71 17.20 10.03 37.07
N ARG A 72 17.20 8.82 36.52
CA ARG A 72 17.37 7.57 37.28
C ARG A 72 18.76 7.52 37.93
N TRP A 73 19.82 7.85 37.18
CA TRP A 73 21.19 7.93 37.69
C TRP A 73 21.33 8.95 38.84
N ARG A 74 20.75 10.14 38.68
CA ARG A 74 20.78 11.17 39.71
C ARG A 74 20.07 10.74 41.00
N THR A 75 18.99 9.98 40.87
CA THR A 75 18.14 9.56 41.99
C THR A 75 18.74 8.36 42.75
N SER A 76 19.56 7.53 42.10
CA SER A 76 20.32 6.47 42.75
C SER A 76 21.56 6.99 43.48
N SER A 77 22.20 8.06 42.99
CA SER A 77 23.41 8.63 43.60
C SER A 77 23.16 9.56 44.81
N SER A 78 21.90 9.89 45.12
CA SER A 78 21.53 10.72 46.28
C SER A 78 21.00 9.91 47.47
N ARG A 79 21.25 8.60 47.50
CA ARG A 79 20.76 7.68 48.53
C ARG A 79 21.90 6.95 49.27
N VAL A 80 23.10 7.53 49.27
CA VAL A 80 24.26 7.10 50.06
C VAL A 80 24.75 8.27 50.90
#